data_AF-A0A7M3YHI1-F1
#
_entry.id   AF-A0A7M3YHI1-F1
#
_cell.length_a   1.000
_cell.length_b   1.000
_cell.length_c   1.000
_cell.angle_alpha   90.00
_cell.angle_beta   90.00
_cell.angle_gamma   90.00
#
_symmetry.space_group_name_H-M   'P 1'
#
loop_
_entity.id
_entity.type
_entity.pdbx_description
1 polymer ?
#
loop_
_entity_poly.entity_id
_entity_poly.type
_entity_poly.pdbx_seq_one_letter_code
_entity_poly.pdbx_strand_id
1 'polypeptide(L)'
;MAQTFRERVNAPDESNDAREIWMLIRSWLTIFRVLLVIAIIIIAEIFEEVALFNFSLSVWAIVVGFPLFLLVSMVIIQGDKRFAPDLEEKRRKRVEDSG
;
A
#
# COMPACT_ATOMS: atom_id res chain seq x y z
N MET A 1 12.82 32.49 -34.16
CA MET A 1 12.76 31.08 -33.72
C MET A 1 12.83 31.00 -32.21
N ALA A 2 11.69 31.05 -31.51
CA ALA A 2 11.62 30.93 -30.05
C ALA A 2 10.32 30.21 -29.60
N GLN A 3 9.88 29.21 -30.36
CA GLN A 3 8.64 28.47 -30.10
C GLN A 3 8.87 27.13 -29.36
N THR A 4 10.10 26.61 -29.33
CA THR A 4 10.40 25.26 -28.84
C THR A 4 10.50 25.09 -27.32
N PHE A 5 10.64 26.18 -26.55
CA PHE A 5 10.74 26.10 -25.08
C PHE A 5 9.37 26.18 -24.38
N ARG A 6 8.40 26.90 -24.97
CA ARG A 6 7.05 27.04 -24.40
C ARG A 6 6.16 25.82 -24.64
N GLU A 7 6.37 25.09 -25.74
CA GLU A 7 5.67 23.82 -25.99
C GLU A 7 6.08 22.70 -25.02
N ARG A 8 7.30 22.71 -24.49
CA ARG A 8 7.75 21.71 -23.50
C ARG A 8 7.19 21.92 -22.10
N VAL A 9 6.72 23.13 -21.80
CA VAL A 9 6.08 23.47 -20.51
C VAL A 9 4.62 23.02 -20.47
N ASN A 10 4.03 22.71 -21.63
CA ASN A 10 2.64 22.25 -21.78
C ASN A 10 2.53 20.76 -22.12
N ALA A 11 3.64 20.02 -22.10
CA ALA A 11 3.56 18.56 -22.13
C ALA A 11 2.91 18.11 -20.82
N PRO A 12 1.83 17.30 -20.85
CA PRO A 12 1.23 16.80 -19.62
C PRO A 12 2.32 16.06 -18.85
N ASP A 13 2.58 16.53 -17.63
CA ASP A 13 3.57 15.94 -16.75
C ASP A 13 3.01 14.59 -16.29
N GLU A 14 3.21 13.52 -17.08
CA GLU A 14 2.73 12.16 -16.78
C GLU A 14 3.14 11.71 -15.36
N SER A 15 4.20 12.29 -14.81
CA SER A 15 4.66 12.05 -13.45
C SER A 15 3.68 12.57 -12.38
N ASN A 16 2.96 13.67 -12.65
CA ASN A 16 1.94 14.20 -11.76
C ASN A 16 0.68 13.33 -11.76
N ASP A 17 0.21 12.92 -12.93
CA ASP A 17 -1.01 12.10 -13.06
C ASP A 17 -0.81 10.70 -12.41
N ALA A 18 0.34 10.06 -12.68
CA ALA A 18 0.67 8.76 -12.08
C ALA A 18 0.77 8.84 -10.55
N ARG A 19 1.23 9.98 -10.01
CA ARG A 19 1.30 10.24 -8.57
C ARG A 19 -0.09 10.39 -7.96
N GLU A 20 -0.98 11.15 -8.58
CA GLU A 20 -2.36 11.32 -8.09
C GLU A 20 -3.11 9.98 -8.07
N ILE A 21 -2.95 9.20 -9.14
CA ILE A 21 -3.49 7.83 -9.21
C ILE A 21 -2.90 6.95 -8.11
N TRP A 22 -1.58 7.03 -7.86
CA TRP A 22 -0.95 6.29 -6.78
C TRP A 22 -1.50 6.68 -5.41
N MET A 23 -1.74 7.97 -5.13
CA MET A 23 -2.32 8.41 -3.86
C MET A 23 -3.73 7.83 -3.62
N LEU A 24 -4.56 7.74 -4.67
CA LEU A 24 -5.87 7.09 -4.60
C LEU A 24 -5.72 5.59 -4.31
N ILE A 25 -4.87 4.89 -5.07
CA ILE A 25 -4.61 3.45 -4.89
C ILE A 25 -4.07 3.18 -3.48
N ARG A 26 -3.11 3.97 -3.00
CA ARG A 26 -2.53 3.87 -1.66
C ARG A 26 -3.58 3.99 -0.57
N SER A 27 -4.51 4.93 -0.71
CA SER A 27 -5.63 5.10 0.23
C SER A 27 -6.49 3.83 0.26
N TRP A 28 -6.88 3.33 -0.91
CA TRP A 28 -7.64 2.08 -1.03
C TRP A 28 -6.90 0.86 -0.48
N LEU A 29 -5.61 0.72 -0.76
CA LEU A 29 -4.78 -0.37 -0.22
C LEU A 29 -4.68 -0.32 1.31
N THR A 30 -4.66 0.89 1.88
CA THR A 30 -4.65 1.07 3.34
C THR A 30 -5.98 0.64 3.96
N ILE A 31 -7.11 0.99 3.34
CA ILE A 31 -8.43 0.53 3.78
C ILE A 31 -8.54 -0.99 3.63
N PHE A 32 -8.13 -1.54 2.48
CA PHE A 32 -8.12 -2.97 2.22
C PHE A 32 -7.30 -3.73 3.26
N ARG A 33 -6.15 -3.19 3.68
CA ARG A 33 -5.32 -3.77 4.73
C ARG A 33 -6.05 -3.92 6.06
N VAL A 34 -6.86 -2.92 6.45
CA VAL A 34 -7.68 -3.00 7.68
C VAL A 34 -8.78 -4.05 7.51
N LEU A 35 -9.47 -4.06 6.36
CA LEU A 35 -10.49 -5.06 6.06
C LEU A 35 -9.95 -6.49 6.07
N LEU A 36 -8.73 -6.69 5.57
CA LEU A 36 -8.03 -7.96 5.57
C LEU A 36 -7.82 -8.47 7.01
N VAL A 37 -7.38 -7.59 7.93
CA VAL A 37 -7.25 -7.95 9.35
C VAL A 37 -8.59 -8.34 9.95
N ILE A 38 -9.65 -7.57 9.68
CA ILE A 38 -11.00 -7.89 10.16
C ILE A 38 -11.46 -9.25 9.60
N ALA A 39 -11.22 -9.51 8.32
CA ALA A 39 -11.56 -10.77 7.68
C ALA A 39 -10.80 -11.96 8.30
N ILE A 40 -9.51 -11.80 8.61
CA ILE A 40 -8.73 -12.83 9.33
C ILE A 40 -9.38 -13.16 10.67
N ILE A 41 -9.79 -12.14 11.44
CA ILE A 41 -10.42 -12.33 12.75
C ILE A 41 -11.76 -13.06 12.58
N ILE A 42 -12.61 -12.61 11.66
CA ILE A 42 -13.93 -13.22 11.40
C ILE A 42 -13.76 -14.69 10.99
N ILE A 43 -12.82 -14.98 10.08
CA ILE A 43 -12.56 -16.36 9.63
C ILE A 43 -12.01 -17.20 10.77
N ALA A 44 -11.12 -16.66 11.60
CA ALA A 44 -10.57 -17.38 12.74
C ALA A 44 -11.64 -17.73 13.77
N GLU A 45 -12.57 -16.81 14.05
CA GLU A 45 -13.63 -16.98 15.05
C GLU A 45 -14.74 -17.93 14.56
N ILE A 46 -15.25 -17.72 13.35
CA ILE A 46 -16.41 -18.48 12.85
C ILE A 46 -16.03 -19.93 12.52
N PHE A 47 -14.78 -20.17 12.12
CA PHE A 47 -14.31 -21.47 11.66
C PHE A 47 -13.33 -22.12 12.65
N GLU A 48 -13.39 -21.75 13.93
CA GLU A 48 -12.51 -22.29 14.97
C GLU A 48 -12.58 -23.83 15.03
N GLU A 49 -13.78 -24.39 14.91
CA GLU A 49 -14.02 -25.84 14.99
C GLU A 49 -13.70 -26.60 13.69
N VAL A 50 -13.47 -25.89 12.59
CA VAL A 50 -13.20 -26.50 11.28
C VAL A 50 -11.70 -26.68 11.08
N ALA A 51 -11.29 -27.92 10.83
CA ALA A 51 -9.91 -28.25 10.50
C ALA A 51 -9.76 -28.57 9.00
N LEU A 52 -8.70 -28.04 8.40
CA LEU A 52 -8.33 -28.24 7.00
C LEU A 52 -6.85 -28.65 6.94
N PHE A 53 -6.53 -29.74 6.23
CA PHE A 53 -5.18 -30.33 6.18
C PHE A 53 -4.54 -30.60 7.57
N ASN A 54 -5.32 -31.08 8.54
CA ASN A 54 -4.90 -31.32 9.93
C ASN A 54 -4.52 -30.08 10.75
N PHE A 55 -4.74 -28.87 10.22
CA PHE A 55 -4.60 -27.62 10.96
C PHE A 55 -5.95 -26.93 11.09
N SER A 56 -6.18 -26.21 12.19
CA SER A 56 -7.40 -25.42 12.33
C SER A 56 -7.46 -24.32 11.26
N LEU A 57 -8.67 -23.94 10.85
CA LEU A 57 -8.84 -22.84 9.90
C LEU A 57 -8.30 -21.51 10.44
N SER A 58 -8.31 -21.34 11.77
CA SER A 58 -7.68 -20.21 12.46
C SER A 58 -6.16 -20.14 12.22
N VAL A 59 -5.46 -21.28 12.24
CA VAL A 59 -4.03 -21.33 11.91
C VAL A 59 -3.80 -20.98 10.44
N TRP A 60 -4.64 -21.50 9.53
CA TRP A 60 -4.56 -21.14 8.11
C TRP A 60 -4.81 -19.66 7.83
N ALA A 61 -5.74 -19.04 8.57
CA ALA A 61 -6.02 -17.61 8.47
C ALA A 61 -4.78 -16.77 8.80
N ILE A 62 -3.93 -17.20 9.73
CA ILE A 62 -2.66 -16.56 10.05
C ILE A 62 -1.60 -16.88 8.99
N VAL A 63 -1.46 -18.16 8.63
CA VAL A 63 -0.47 -18.65 7.65
C VAL A 63 -0.63 -17.95 6.30
N VAL A 64 -1.86 -17.66 5.88
CA VAL A 64 -2.14 -16.95 4.63
C VAL A 64 -2.26 -15.44 4.86
N GLY A 65 -3.00 -15.04 5.89
CA GLY A 65 -3.35 -13.65 6.13
C GLY A 65 -2.15 -12.76 6.47
N PHE A 66 -1.20 -13.26 7.26
CA PHE A 66 -0.03 -12.49 7.64
C PHE A 66 0.91 -12.23 6.45
N PRO A 67 1.31 -13.23 5.63
CA PRO A 67 2.03 -12.97 4.39
C PRO A 67 1.31 -12.01 3.45
N LEU A 68 -0.02 -12.11 3.32
CA LEU A 68 -0.80 -11.23 2.45
C LEU A 68 -0.79 -9.78 2.95
N PHE A 69 -0.88 -9.59 4.27
CA PHE A 69 -0.72 -8.28 4.91
C PHE A 69 0.67 -7.67 4.68
N LEU A 70 1.73 -8.49 4.77
CA LEU A 70 3.10 -8.06 4.48
C LEU A 70 3.26 -7.70 3.00
N LEU A 71 2.70 -8.49 2.08
CA LEU A 71 2.74 -8.21 0.64
C LEU A 71 2.06 -6.87 0.32
N VAL A 72 0.86 -6.63 0.84
CA VAL A 72 0.16 -5.33 0.67
C VAL A 72 1.02 -4.19 1.24
N SER A 73 1.60 -4.38 2.42
CA SER A 73 2.49 -3.38 3.02
C SER A 73 3.70 -3.09 2.14
N MET A 74 4.31 -4.14 1.58
CA MET A 74 5.47 -4.03 0.70
C MET A 74 5.12 -3.35 -0.62
N VAL A 75 3.93 -3.59 -1.18
CA VAL A 75 3.41 -2.88 -2.37
C VAL A 75 3.23 -1.39 -2.08
N ILE A 76 2.65 -1.04 -0.92
CA ILE A 76 2.49 0.37 -0.52
C ILE A 76 3.86 1.05 -0.41
N ILE A 77 4.84 0.41 0.24
CA ILE A 77 6.19 0.97 0.41
C ILE A 77 6.89 1.15 -0.95
N GLN A 78 6.86 0.14 -1.80
CA GLN A 78 7.50 0.20 -3.12
C GLN A 78 6.86 1.24 -4.03
N GLY A 79 5.53 1.34 -4.03
CA GLY A 79 4.86 2.35 -4.84
C GLY A 79 5.00 3.76 -4.25
N ASP A 80 5.05 3.93 -2.92
CA ASP A 80 5.39 5.23 -2.30
C ASP A 80 6.77 5.68 -2.77
N LYS A 81 7.77 4.79 -2.76
CA LYS A 81 9.13 5.08 -3.24
C LYS A 81 9.17 5.40 -4.74
N ARG A 82 8.33 4.75 -5.56
CA ARG A 82 8.35 4.91 -7.03
C ARG A 82 7.54 6.10 -7.53
N PHE A 83 6.41 6.40 -6.90
CA PHE A 83 5.43 7.38 -7.39
C PHE A 83 5.26 8.60 -6.47
N ALA A 84 5.79 8.57 -5.25
CA ALA A 84 5.73 9.70 -4.31
C ALA A 84 7.01 9.82 -3.44
N PRO A 85 8.21 9.90 -4.04
CA PRO A 85 9.49 9.91 -3.30
C PRO A 85 9.66 11.13 -2.36
N ASP A 86 8.99 12.25 -2.65
CA ASP A 86 9.01 13.46 -1.81
C ASP A 86 8.29 13.30 -0.46
N LEU A 87 7.32 12.36 -0.39
CA LEU A 87 6.66 12.00 0.86
C LEU A 87 7.59 11.23 1.80
N GLU A 88 8.52 10.43 1.28
CA GLU A 88 9.55 9.76 2.09
C GLU A 88 10.56 10.76 2.66
N GLU A 89 11.00 11.74 1.86
CA GLU A 89 11.94 12.77 2.30
C GLU A 89 11.33 13.64 3.42
N LYS A 90 10.06 14.04 3.30
CA LYS A 90 9.33 14.72 4.38
C LYS A 90 9.16 13.85 5.62
N ARG A 91 8.96 12.53 5.46
CA ARG A 91 8.84 11.62 6.60
C ARG A 91 10.17 11.48 7.35
N ARG A 92 11.29 11.42 6.63
CA ARG A 92 12.65 11.34 7.19
C ARG A 92 13.03 12.59 7.98
N LYS A 93 12.80 13.79 7.40
CA LYS A 93 13.06 15.07 8.09
C LYS A 93 12.26 15.22 9.37
N ARG A 94 10.99 14.76 9.39
CA ARG A 94 10.16 14.82 10.60
C ARG A 94 10.69 13.94 11.74
N VAL A 95 11.29 12.79 11.40
CA VAL A 95 11.90 11.89 12.39
C VAL A 95 13.21 12.48 12.93
N GLU A 96 14.01 13.13 12.09
CA GLU A 96 15.22 13.86 12.53
C GLU A 96 14.89 15.06 13.43
N ASP A 97 13.84 15.82 13.13
CA ASP A 97 13.42 16.98 13.96
C ASP A 97 12.82 16.58 15.32
N SER A 98 12.45 15.31 15.50
CA SER A 98 11.80 14.80 16.72
C SER A 98 12.76 14.03 17.64
N GLY A 99 14.04 13.90 17.27
CA GLY A 99 15.08 13.22 18.06
C GLY A 99 16.09 14.21 18.62
#